data_AF-A0A3B9BRN8-F1
#
_entry.id   AF-A0A3B9BRN8-F1
#
_cell.length_a   1.000
_cell.length_b   1.000
_cell.length_c   1.000
_cell.angle_alpha   90.00
_cell.angle_beta   90.00
_cell.angle_gamma   90.00
#
_symmetry.space_group_name_H-M   'P 1'
#
loop_
_entity.id
_entity.type
_entity.pdbx_description
1 polymer ?
#
loop_
_entity_poly.entity_id
_entity_poly.type
_entity_poly.pdbx_seq_one_letter_code
_entity_poly.pdbx_strand_id
1 'polypeptide(L)'
;PAFAILRAHAADGIPSEATLRLQFPAAARAILNADKAGTDASWLNRLWASLRSLFMLRPTGDVPGDDTAAIVARAEARLAAGDLYAAVQQLAALQGPAAAAAQDWLAPANARLAAQQAMAGLTAQLTRAIAE
;
A
#
# COMPACT_ATOMS: atom_id res chain seq x y z
N PRO A 1 -3.98 -15.98 21.15
CA PRO A 1 -3.65 -14.73 20.42
C PRO A 1 -4.23 -14.65 19.00
N ALA A 2 -4.10 -15.67 18.13
CA ALA A 2 -4.67 -15.67 16.77
C ALA A 2 -6.21 -15.60 16.73
N PHE A 3 -6.88 -16.25 17.70
CA PHE A 3 -8.35 -16.22 17.84
C PHE A 3 -8.92 -14.83 18.18
N ALA A 4 -8.13 -13.93 18.78
CA ALA A 4 -8.59 -12.58 19.10
C ALA A 4 -8.67 -11.70 17.84
N ILE A 5 -7.71 -11.87 16.92
CA ILE A 5 -7.68 -11.18 15.62
C ILE A 5 -8.84 -11.66 14.74
N LEU A 6 -9.11 -12.97 14.73
CA LEU A 6 -10.24 -13.56 14.00
C LEU A 6 -11.60 -13.08 14.54
N ARG A 7 -11.75 -12.87 15.86
CA ARG A 7 -13.00 -12.33 16.45
C ARG A 7 -13.18 -10.84 16.21
N ALA A 8 -12.11 -10.05 16.22
CA ALA A 8 -12.18 -8.61 15.94
C ALA A 8 -12.67 -8.34 14.50
N HIS A 9 -12.37 -9.24 13.56
CA HIS A 9 -12.83 -9.17 12.17
C HIS A 9 -14.03 -10.07 11.86
N ALA A 10 -14.68 -10.69 12.85
CA ALA A 10 -15.79 -11.62 12.63
C ALA A 10 -17.13 -10.92 12.31
N ALA A 11 -17.28 -9.64 12.67
CA ALA A 11 -18.52 -8.89 12.38
C ALA A 11 -18.62 -8.48 10.89
N ASP A 12 -17.50 -8.16 10.24
CA ASP A 12 -17.44 -7.75 8.82
C ASP A 12 -16.76 -8.79 7.90
N GLY A 13 -16.05 -9.76 8.48
CA GLY A 13 -15.18 -10.70 7.76
C GLY A 13 -13.86 -10.05 7.32
N ILE A 14 -12.76 -10.83 7.28
CA ILE A 14 -11.55 -10.39 6.56
C ILE A 14 -11.91 -10.39 5.07
N PRO A 15 -11.83 -9.24 4.37
CA PRO A 15 -12.23 -9.17 2.97
C PRO A 15 -11.42 -10.16 2.13
N SER A 16 -12.12 -10.82 1.21
CA SER A 16 -11.48 -11.72 0.26
C SER A 16 -10.58 -10.95 -0.70
N GLU A 17 -9.66 -11.63 -1.36
CA GLU A 17 -8.81 -11.01 -2.39
C GLU A 17 -9.65 -10.42 -3.54
N ALA A 18 -10.74 -11.08 -3.91
CA ALA A 18 -11.70 -10.57 -4.89
C ALA A 18 -12.38 -9.27 -4.39
N THR A 19 -12.73 -9.21 -3.10
CA THR A 19 -13.29 -8.00 -2.48
C THR A 19 -12.27 -6.86 -2.46
N LEU A 20 -11.02 -7.14 -2.07
CA LEU A 20 -9.94 -6.15 -2.06
C LEU A 20 -9.65 -5.61 -3.45
N ARG A 21 -9.67 -6.48 -4.47
CA ARG A 21 -9.52 -6.08 -5.87
C ARG A 21 -10.70 -5.24 -6.37
N LEU A 22 -11.93 -5.55 -5.98
CA LEU A 22 -13.12 -4.76 -6.32
C LEU A 22 -13.11 -3.37 -5.66
N GLN A 23 -12.55 -3.26 -4.46
CA GLN A 23 -12.44 -1.99 -3.71
C GLN A 23 -11.25 -1.13 -4.15
N PHE A 24 -10.24 -1.73 -4.77
CA PHE A 24 -9.00 -1.06 -5.16
C PHE A 24 -9.20 0.17 -6.07
N PRO A 25 -10.08 0.18 -7.09
CA PRO A 25 -10.28 1.37 -7.93
C PRO A 25 -10.76 2.61 -7.15
N ALA A 26 -11.54 2.41 -6.08
CA ALA A 26 -11.96 3.51 -5.21
C ALA A 26 -10.77 4.03 -4.37
N ALA A 27 -9.96 3.11 -3.82
CA ALA A 27 -8.74 3.45 -3.09
C ALA A 27 -7.72 4.19 -3.99
N ALA A 28 -7.50 3.71 -5.21
CA ALA A 28 -6.64 4.34 -6.22
C ALA A 28 -7.04 5.80 -6.48
N ARG A 29 -8.33 6.07 -6.64
CA ARG A 29 -8.84 7.45 -6.80
C ARG A 29 -8.60 8.30 -5.56
N ALA A 30 -8.83 7.77 -4.36
CA ALA A 30 -8.58 8.48 -3.11
C ALA A 30 -7.10 8.84 -2.94
N ILE A 31 -6.20 7.91 -3.22
CA ILE A 31 -4.74 8.10 -3.18
C ILE A 31 -4.31 9.21 -4.15
N LEU A 32 -4.76 9.15 -5.40
CA LEU A 32 -4.41 10.16 -6.42
C LEU A 32 -4.98 11.54 -6.11
N ASN A 33 -6.18 11.61 -5.52
CA ASN A 33 -6.78 12.87 -5.11
C ASN A 33 -6.06 13.47 -3.90
N ALA A 34 -5.67 12.63 -2.92
CA ALA A 34 -4.91 13.07 -1.75
C ALA A 34 -3.53 13.60 -2.14
N ASP A 35 -2.86 12.96 -3.11
CA ASP A 35 -1.58 13.43 -3.66
C ASP A 35 -1.71 14.83 -4.30
N LYS A 36 -2.73 15.02 -5.15
CA LYS A 36 -3.03 16.32 -5.77
C LYS A 36 -3.35 17.40 -4.74
N ALA A 37 -4.23 17.10 -3.77
CA ALA A 37 -4.60 18.04 -2.71
C ALA A 37 -3.43 18.36 -1.76
N GLY A 38 -2.55 17.39 -1.54
CA GLY A 38 -1.31 17.56 -0.78
C GLY A 38 -0.26 18.39 -1.50
N THR A 39 -0.31 18.38 -2.83
CA THR A 39 0.58 19.15 -3.68
C THR A 39 0.24 20.64 -3.53
N ASP A 40 -1.01 21.11 -3.69
CA ASP A 40 -1.38 22.53 -3.86
C ASP A 40 -0.91 23.60 -2.83
N ALA A 41 -0.38 23.26 -1.65
CA ALA A 41 0.18 24.27 -0.72
C ALA A 41 1.61 23.99 -0.24
N SER A 42 2.06 22.73 -0.22
CA SER A 42 3.32 22.35 0.43
C SER A 42 4.52 22.42 -0.53
N TRP A 43 4.30 22.20 -1.83
CA TRP A 43 5.36 22.19 -2.84
C TRP A 43 5.71 23.59 -3.36
N LEU A 44 4.72 24.46 -3.61
CA LEU A 44 4.91 25.85 -4.04
C LEU A 44 5.58 26.67 -2.95
N ASN A 45 5.22 26.42 -1.68
CA ASN A 45 5.85 27.06 -0.54
C ASN A 45 7.30 26.55 -0.32
N ARG A 46 7.56 25.27 -0.61
CA ARG A 46 8.94 24.72 -0.68
C ARG A 46 9.72 25.28 -1.88
N LEU A 47 9.08 25.47 -3.04
CA LEU A 47 9.70 26.04 -4.23
C LEU A 47 10.14 27.49 -4.01
N TRP A 48 9.29 28.31 -3.38
CA TRP A 48 9.64 29.68 -2.96
C TRP A 48 10.71 29.72 -1.86
N ALA A 49 10.69 28.77 -0.92
CA ALA A 49 11.75 28.63 0.08
C ALA A 49 13.10 28.17 -0.53
N SER A 50 13.07 27.33 -1.57
CA SER A 50 14.24 26.80 -2.28
C SER A 50 14.89 27.80 -3.24
N LEU A 51 14.14 28.72 -3.84
CA LEU A 51 14.69 29.75 -4.75
C LEU A 51 15.58 30.78 -4.05
N ARG A 52 15.52 30.88 -2.71
CA ARG A 52 16.42 31.74 -1.94
C ARG A 52 17.74 31.06 -1.53
N SER A 53 17.86 29.74 -1.74
CA SER A 53 19.10 28.98 -1.59
C SER A 53 19.81 28.83 -2.94
N LEU A 54 20.03 29.97 -3.59
CA LEU A 54 21.07 30.13 -4.60
C LEU A 54 22.37 29.54 -4.05
N PHE A 55 22.92 28.49 -4.66
CA PHE A 55 24.36 28.26 -4.90
C PHE A 55 24.57 26.80 -5.35
N MET A 56 24.82 26.65 -6.65
CA MET A 56 25.78 25.73 -7.25
C MET A 56 25.75 24.25 -6.80
N LEU A 57 25.11 23.39 -7.59
CA LEU A 57 25.79 22.25 -8.19
C LEU A 57 24.91 21.68 -9.31
N ARG A 58 25.51 21.40 -10.46
CA ARG A 58 24.87 20.72 -11.58
C ARG A 58 25.20 19.23 -11.47
N PRO A 59 24.21 18.36 -11.22
CA PRO A 59 24.25 16.99 -11.72
C PRO A 59 23.07 16.76 -12.66
N THR A 60 23.44 16.39 -13.86
CA THR A 60 22.66 15.59 -14.80
C THR A 60 21.83 14.51 -14.10
N GLY A 61 20.53 14.45 -14.41
CA GLY A 61 19.71 13.24 -14.32
C GLY A 61 19.28 12.85 -12.91
N ASP A 62 18.28 13.53 -12.37
CA ASP A 62 17.11 12.84 -11.80
C ASP A 62 16.03 13.89 -11.54
N VAL A 63 14.91 13.78 -12.26
CA VAL A 63 13.65 14.26 -11.70
C VAL A 63 13.34 13.26 -10.61
N PRO A 64 13.23 13.63 -9.32
CA PRO A 64 12.75 12.68 -8.33
C PRO A 64 11.31 12.33 -8.72
N GLY A 65 10.97 11.05 -8.88
CA GLY A 65 9.62 10.68 -9.30
C GLY A 65 9.27 9.21 -9.13
N ASP A 66 9.20 8.74 -7.89
CA ASP A 66 8.40 7.58 -7.50
C ASP A 66 6.90 7.96 -7.59
N ASP A 67 6.45 8.36 -8.79
CA ASP A 67 5.19 9.07 -8.98
C ASP A 67 4.00 8.21 -8.49
N THR A 68 3.15 8.80 -7.65
CA THR A 68 2.00 8.14 -7.03
C THR A 68 1.15 7.37 -8.05
N ALA A 69 0.94 7.93 -9.25
CA ALA A 69 0.21 7.28 -10.34
C ALA A 69 0.89 6.01 -10.88
N ALA A 70 2.22 6.02 -11.00
CA ALA A 70 2.98 4.86 -11.44
C ALA A 70 2.96 3.75 -10.38
N ILE A 71 3.05 4.10 -9.10
CA ILE A 71 2.94 3.17 -7.97
C ILE A 71 1.55 2.52 -7.95
N VAL A 72 0.48 3.33 -8.04
CA VAL A 72 -0.91 2.85 -8.05
C VAL A 72 -1.18 1.93 -9.25
N ALA A 73 -0.70 2.28 -10.45
CA ALA A 73 -0.86 1.44 -11.64
C ALA A 73 -0.13 0.08 -11.51
N ARG A 74 1.08 0.07 -10.94
CA ARG A 74 1.81 -1.18 -10.67
C ARG A 74 1.07 -2.03 -9.63
N ALA A 75 0.53 -1.43 -8.57
CA ALA A 75 -0.28 -2.13 -7.58
C ALA A 75 -1.54 -2.75 -8.21
N GLU A 76 -2.23 -2.04 -9.10
CA GLU A 76 -3.40 -2.55 -9.83
C GLU A 76 -3.05 -3.76 -10.69
N ALA A 77 -1.95 -3.69 -11.43
CA ALA A 77 -1.48 -4.80 -12.26
C ALA A 77 -1.16 -6.05 -11.43
N ARG A 78 -0.56 -5.87 -10.24
CA ARG A 78 -0.28 -6.97 -9.30
C ARG A 78 -1.57 -7.60 -8.75
N LEU A 79 -2.56 -6.78 -8.39
CA LEU A 79 -3.87 -7.29 -7.98
C LEU A 79 -4.60 -8.01 -9.12
N ALA A 80 -4.46 -7.53 -10.35
CA ALA A 80 -5.05 -8.20 -11.52
C ALA A 80 -4.44 -9.59 -11.72
N ALA A 81 -3.15 -9.76 -11.41
CA ALA A 81 -2.42 -11.02 -11.45
C ALA A 81 -2.64 -11.93 -10.21
N GLY A 82 -3.42 -11.50 -9.22
CA GLY A 82 -3.64 -12.26 -7.98
C GLY A 82 -2.49 -12.17 -6.97
N ASP A 83 -1.61 -11.18 -7.11
CA ASP A 83 -0.46 -10.96 -6.24
C ASP A 83 -0.74 -9.82 -5.25
N LEU A 84 -1.53 -10.14 -4.23
CA LEU A 84 -1.88 -9.19 -3.16
C LEU A 84 -0.65 -8.68 -2.40
N TYR A 85 0.35 -9.56 -2.19
CA TYR A 85 1.58 -9.20 -1.48
C TYR A 85 2.37 -8.14 -2.26
N ALA A 86 2.61 -8.35 -3.55
CA ALA A 86 3.33 -7.37 -4.36
C ALA A 86 2.54 -6.05 -4.50
N ALA A 87 1.21 -6.10 -4.55
CA ALA A 87 0.39 -4.89 -4.58
C ALA A 87 0.54 -4.04 -3.30
N VAL A 88 0.52 -4.70 -2.13
CA VAL A 88 0.79 -4.04 -0.84
C VAL A 88 2.18 -3.42 -0.81
N GLN A 89 3.20 -4.14 -1.30
CA GLN A 89 4.58 -3.63 -1.35
C GLN A 89 4.73 -2.40 -2.25
N GLN A 90 3.99 -2.35 -3.37
CA GLN A 90 3.97 -1.14 -4.22
C GLN A 90 3.37 0.05 -3.45
N LEU A 91 2.18 -0.11 -2.85
CA LEU A 91 1.54 0.99 -2.13
C LEU A 91 2.29 1.40 -0.86
N ALA A 92 3.09 0.51 -0.25
CA ALA A 92 3.96 0.84 0.88
C ALA A 92 5.09 1.81 0.51
N ALA A 93 5.43 1.96 -0.77
CA ALA A 93 6.41 2.94 -1.25
C ALA A 93 5.85 4.36 -1.34
N LEU A 94 4.52 4.54 -1.22
CA LEU A 94 3.89 5.86 -1.22
C LEU A 94 4.37 6.70 -0.03
N GLN A 95 4.39 8.01 -0.23
CA GLN A 95 4.78 8.99 0.80
C GLN A 95 3.73 10.09 0.94
N GLY A 96 3.78 10.80 2.07
CA GLY A 96 2.93 11.98 2.30
C GLY A 96 1.43 11.67 2.31
N PRO A 97 0.58 12.59 1.80
CA PRO A 97 -0.88 12.45 1.82
C PRO A 97 -1.40 11.22 1.06
N ALA A 98 -0.72 10.81 -0.01
CA ALA A 98 -1.03 9.59 -0.76
C ALA A 98 -0.88 8.33 0.11
N ALA A 99 0.17 8.26 0.94
CA ALA A 99 0.41 7.13 1.85
C ALA A 99 -0.65 7.03 2.95
N ALA A 100 -1.13 8.18 3.45
CA ALA A 100 -2.20 8.23 4.44
C ALA A 100 -3.51 7.72 3.83
N ALA A 101 -3.87 8.17 2.63
CA ALA A 101 -5.05 7.70 1.92
C ALA A 101 -4.98 6.22 1.53
N ALA A 102 -3.78 5.66 1.35
CA ALA A 102 -3.60 4.24 1.09
C ALA A 102 -3.90 3.34 2.31
N GLN A 103 -3.87 3.86 3.53
CA GLN A 103 -4.05 3.06 4.75
C GLN A 103 -5.42 2.38 4.83
N ASP A 104 -6.47 3.04 4.34
CA ASP A 104 -7.84 2.51 4.35
C ASP A 104 -7.96 1.20 3.57
N TRP A 105 -7.14 1.03 2.53
CA TRP A 105 -7.05 -0.21 1.76
C TRP A 105 -5.93 -1.14 2.25
N LEU A 106 -4.79 -0.59 2.69
CA LEU A 106 -3.65 -1.38 3.17
C LEU A 106 -3.95 -2.13 4.47
N ALA A 107 -4.72 -1.56 5.39
CA ALA A 107 -5.06 -2.20 6.66
C ALA A 107 -5.79 -3.55 6.46
N PRO A 108 -6.91 -3.62 5.71
CA PRO A 108 -7.58 -4.90 5.44
C PRO A 108 -6.74 -5.84 4.55
N ALA A 109 -5.95 -5.31 3.60
CA ALA A 109 -5.04 -6.12 2.79
C ALA A 109 -3.95 -6.81 3.63
N ASN A 110 -3.34 -6.10 4.57
CA ASN A 110 -2.35 -6.65 5.50
C ASN A 110 -2.97 -7.67 6.45
N ALA A 111 -4.19 -7.42 6.95
CA ALA A 111 -4.92 -8.40 7.77
C ALA A 111 -5.15 -9.72 7.02
N ARG A 112 -5.47 -9.65 5.72
CA ARG A 112 -5.61 -10.83 4.85
C ARG A 112 -4.30 -11.57 4.67
N LEU A 113 -3.20 -10.87 4.39
CA LEU A 113 -1.87 -11.48 4.25
C LEU A 113 -1.43 -12.17 5.56
N ALA A 114 -1.66 -11.54 6.71
CA ALA A 114 -1.35 -12.13 8.02
C ALA A 114 -2.17 -13.40 8.28
N ALA A 115 -3.47 -13.41 7.90
CA ALA A 115 -4.31 -14.60 8.00
C ALA A 115 -3.81 -15.74 7.09
N GLN A 116 -3.42 -15.43 5.84
CA GLN A 116 -2.84 -16.41 4.92
C GLN A 116 -1.54 -17.03 5.47
N GLN A 117 -0.65 -16.20 6.02
CA GLN A 117 0.59 -16.67 6.65
C GLN A 117 0.32 -17.57 7.87
N ALA A 118 -0.64 -17.20 8.72
CA ALA A 118 -1.01 -18.01 9.88
C ALA A 118 -1.56 -19.39 9.48
N MET A 119 -2.39 -19.44 8.42
CA MET A 119 -2.90 -20.71 7.88
C MET A 119 -1.78 -21.59 7.31
N ALA A 120 -0.87 -21.01 6.52
CA ALA A 120 0.27 -21.74 5.96
C ALA A 120 1.18 -22.32 7.05
N GLY A 121 1.42 -21.58 8.13
CA GLY A 121 2.20 -22.05 9.28
C GLY A 121 1.56 -23.25 9.98
N LEU A 122 0.24 -23.23 10.16
CA LEU A 122 -0.51 -24.34 10.76
C LEU A 122 -0.43 -25.61 9.90
N THR A 123 -0.60 -25.48 8.57
CA THR A 123 -0.47 -26.62 7.65
C THR A 123 0.93 -27.23 7.73
N ALA A 124 1.99 -26.41 7.72
CA ALA A 124 3.36 -26.90 7.83
C ALA A 124 3.64 -27.65 9.15
N GLN A 125 3.03 -27.20 10.26
CA GLN A 125 3.15 -27.89 11.55
C GLN A 125 2.41 -29.23 11.55
N LEU A 126 1.21 -29.29 10.98
CA LEU A 126 0.44 -30.54 10.87
C LEU A 126 1.16 -31.57 9.99
N THR A 127 1.72 -31.15 8.85
CA THR A 127 2.48 -32.05 7.96
C THR A 127 3.73 -32.60 8.65
N ARG A 128 4.37 -31.82 9.52
CA ARG A 128 5.52 -32.29 10.31
C ARG A 128 5.11 -33.30 11.38
N ALA A 129 3.98 -33.07 12.06
CA ALA A 129 3.49 -33.94 13.13
C ALA A 129 2.95 -35.30 12.64
N ILE A 130 2.54 -35.43 11.37
CA ILE A 130 2.16 -36.72 10.75
C ILE A 130 3.34 -37.44 10.10
N ALA A 131 4.49 -36.78 9.98
CA ALA A 131 5.72 -37.34 9.40
C ALA A 131 6.68 -37.90 10.48
N GLU A 132 6.38 -37.66 11.76
CA GLU A 132 6.97 -38.31 12.94
C GLU A 132 6.10 -39.48 13.39
#